data_AF-A0A212QLN7-F1
#
_entry.id   AF-A0A212QLN7-F1
#
_cell.length_a   1.000
_cell.length_b   1.000
_cell.length_c   1.000
_cell.angle_alpha   90.00
_cell.angle_beta   90.00
_cell.angle_gamma   90.00
#
_symmetry.space_group_name_H-M   'P 1'
#
loop_
_entity.id
_entity.type
_entity.pdbx_description
1 polymer ?
#
loop_
_entity_poly.entity_id
_entity_poly.type
_entity_poly.pdbx_seq_one_letter_code
_entity_poly.pdbx_strand_id
1 'polypeptide(L)'
;MTSQILAMVFVQLVAAGLGGYALTLWFLKARNLTVIGFHAVAGLAGIETLGANIRLSDLPADAPARGIALLSLELFGAAVVAGLVSALIGKRRPQLANLLLAVHVVGALAALFAALSFARDVSGA
;
A
#
# COMPACT_ATOMS: atom_id res chain seq x y z
N MET A 1 1.57 2.89 -21.93
CA MET A 1 0.70 3.42 -20.86
C MET A 1 -0.09 2.31 -20.15
N THR A 2 -0.83 1.45 -20.85
CA THR A 2 -1.66 0.37 -20.28
C THR A 2 -0.88 -0.65 -19.43
N SER A 3 0.35 -0.99 -19.80
CA SER A 3 1.19 -1.96 -19.06
C SER A 3 1.66 -1.44 -17.68
N GLN A 4 1.99 -0.16 -17.57
CA GLN A 4 2.42 0.46 -16.31
C GLN A 4 1.26 0.59 -15.31
N ILE A 5 0.06 0.91 -15.80
CA ILE A 5 -1.16 0.97 -14.99
C ILE A 5 -1.53 -0.41 -14.45
N LEU A 6 -1.50 -1.43 -15.30
CA LEU A 6 -1.74 -2.82 -14.87
C LEU A 6 -0.69 -3.28 -13.84
N ALA A 7 0.58 -2.87 -14.00
CA ALA A 7 1.62 -3.15 -13.02
C ALA A 7 1.34 -2.46 -11.67
N MET A 8 0.91 -1.20 -11.66
CA MET A 8 0.54 -0.49 -10.42
C MET A 8 -0.62 -1.16 -9.69
N VAL A 9 -1.70 -1.50 -10.41
CA VAL A 9 -2.86 -2.20 -9.84
C VAL A 9 -2.47 -3.58 -9.32
N PHE A 10 -1.66 -4.33 -10.08
CA PHE A 10 -1.19 -5.65 -9.67
C PHE A 10 -0.34 -5.60 -8.39
N VAL A 11 0.61 -4.66 -8.31
CA VAL A 11 1.45 -4.45 -7.12
C VAL A 11 0.58 -4.15 -5.90
N GLN A 12 -0.45 -3.31 -6.05
CA GLN A 12 -1.36 -3.00 -4.94
C GLN A 12 -2.27 -4.16 -4.54
N LEU A 13 -2.73 -4.99 -5.48
CA LEU A 13 -3.48 -6.20 -5.17
C LEU A 13 -2.63 -7.22 -4.41
N VAL A 14 -1.39 -7.45 -4.85
CA VAL A 14 -0.45 -8.35 -4.16
C VAL A 14 -0.13 -7.82 -2.76
N ALA A 15 0.14 -6.51 -2.63
CA ALA A 15 0.41 -5.89 -1.35
C ALA A 15 -0.78 -5.96 -0.39
N ALA A 16 -2.00 -5.70 -0.88
CA ALA A 16 -3.23 -5.81 -0.10
C ALA A 16 -3.47 -7.26 0.38
N GLY A 17 -3.25 -8.26 -0.49
CA GLY A 17 -3.34 -9.67 -0.12
C GLY A 17 -2.32 -10.07 0.96
N LEU A 18 -1.06 -9.65 0.82
CA LEU A 18 -0.01 -9.89 1.82
C LEU A 18 -0.30 -9.18 3.15
N GLY A 19 -0.81 -7.95 3.11
CA GLY A 19 -1.27 -7.23 4.30
C GLY A 19 -2.43 -7.94 5.01
N GLY A 20 -3.44 -8.36 4.25
CA GLY A 20 -4.56 -9.16 4.76
C GLY A 20 -4.11 -10.43 5.48
N TYR A 21 -3.18 -11.19 4.87
CA TYR A 21 -2.62 -12.40 5.49
C TYR A 21 -1.87 -12.09 6.79
N ALA A 22 -1.05 -11.05 6.81
CA ALA A 22 -0.33 -10.63 8.02
C ALA A 22 -1.28 -10.19 9.15
N LEU A 23 -2.39 -9.52 8.82
CA LEU A 23 -3.45 -9.16 9.77
C LEU A 23 -4.14 -10.41 10.34
N THR A 24 -4.45 -11.41 9.51
CA THR A 24 -5.02 -12.67 9.99
C THR A 24 -4.10 -13.34 11.00
N LEU A 25 -2.81 -13.43 10.71
CA LEU A 25 -1.81 -13.99 11.65
C LEU A 25 -1.71 -13.19 12.95
N TRP A 26 -1.90 -11.87 12.89
CA TRP A 26 -1.95 -11.01 14.06
C TRP A 26 -3.13 -11.36 14.98
N PHE A 27 -4.33 -11.52 14.42
CA PHE A 27 -5.54 -11.87 15.17
C PHE A 27 -5.51 -13.30 15.71
N LEU A 28 -4.90 -14.23 14.97
CA LEU A 28 -4.66 -15.60 15.44
C LEU A 28 -3.55 -15.70 16.50
N LYS A 29 -2.92 -14.58 16.90
CA LYS A 29 -1.77 -14.52 17.81
C LYS A 29 -0.56 -15.36 17.34
N ALA A 30 -0.54 -15.81 16.10
CA ALA A 30 0.54 -16.58 15.47
C ALA A 30 1.64 -15.67 14.92
N ARG A 31 2.05 -14.67 15.70
CA ARG A 31 2.98 -13.60 15.26
C ARG A 31 4.38 -14.19 15.05
N ASN A 32 4.82 -14.30 13.79
CA ASN A 32 6.17 -14.70 13.43
C ASN A 32 6.96 -13.47 12.94
N LEU A 33 8.13 -13.20 13.55
CA LEU A 33 9.02 -12.10 13.16
C LEU A 33 9.42 -12.17 11.67
N THR A 34 9.52 -13.38 11.13
CA THR A 34 9.79 -13.63 9.71
C THR A 34 8.70 -13.06 8.82
N VAL A 35 7.43 -13.20 9.21
CA VAL A 35 6.28 -12.66 8.45
C VAL A 35 6.24 -11.15 8.53
N ILE A 36 6.57 -10.56 9.69
CA ILE A 36 6.68 -9.10 9.85
C ILE A 36 7.79 -8.56 8.94
N GLY A 37 8.96 -9.22 8.91
CA GLY A 37 10.06 -8.87 8.02
C GLY A 37 9.68 -8.99 6.54
N PHE A 38 8.98 -10.05 6.15
CA PHE A 38 8.50 -10.22 4.78
C PHE A 38 7.50 -9.13 4.38
N HIS A 39 6.57 -8.77 5.28
CA HIS A 39 5.61 -7.70 5.05
C HIS A 39 6.31 -6.33 4.89
N ALA A 40 7.37 -6.07 5.67
CA ALA A 40 8.18 -4.86 5.54
C ALA A 40 8.85 -4.77 4.17
N VAL A 41 9.51 -5.83 3.72
CA VAL A 41 10.19 -5.89 2.43
C VAL A 41 9.19 -5.76 1.29
N ALA A 42 8.05 -6.46 1.36
CA ALA A 42 6.99 -6.37 0.36
C ALA A 42 6.39 -4.95 0.27
N GLY A 43 6.15 -4.30 1.42
CA GLY A 43 5.66 -2.93 1.47
C GLY A 43 6.64 -1.94 0.84
N LEU A 44 7.94 -2.03 1.17
CA LEU A 44 8.98 -1.19 0.59
C LEU A 44 9.13 -1.40 -0.92
N ALA A 45 9.17 -2.65 -1.37
CA ALA A 45 9.21 -2.99 -2.80
C ALA A 45 8.00 -2.42 -3.55
N GLY A 46 6.81 -2.46 -2.93
CA GLY A 46 5.61 -1.84 -3.49
C GLY A 46 5.72 -0.32 -3.63
N ILE A 47 6.22 0.36 -2.60
CA ILE A 47 6.44 1.83 -2.61
C ILE A 47 7.44 2.20 -3.71
N GLU A 48 8.58 1.52 -3.79
CA GLU A 48 9.60 1.77 -4.81
C GLU A 48 9.05 1.53 -6.21
N THR A 49 8.32 0.43 -6.41
CA THR A 49 7.75 0.09 -7.72
C THR A 49 6.69 1.11 -8.15
N LEU A 50 5.80 1.53 -7.26
CA LEU A 50 4.80 2.56 -7.54
C LEU A 50 5.46 3.90 -7.83
N GLY A 51 6.43 4.32 -7.02
CA GLY A 51 7.20 5.54 -7.23
C GLY A 51 7.96 5.55 -8.55
N ALA A 52 8.57 4.42 -8.92
CA ALA A 52 9.25 4.27 -10.21
C ALA A 52 8.27 4.37 -11.39
N ASN A 53 7.10 3.71 -11.31
CA ASN A 53 6.09 3.78 -12.36
C ASN A 53 5.55 5.20 -12.56
N ILE A 54 5.30 5.95 -11.47
CA ILE A 54 4.86 7.35 -11.55
C ILE A 54 5.95 8.22 -12.17
N ARG A 55 7.21 8.04 -11.74
CA ARG A 55 8.35 8.81 -12.24
C ARG A 55 8.62 8.56 -13.73
N LEU A 56 8.48 7.31 -14.18
CA LEU A 56 8.68 6.89 -15.56
C LEU A 56 7.43 7.02 -16.43
N SER A 57 6.33 7.56 -15.89
CA SER A 57 5.12 7.82 -16.67
C SER A 57 5.32 9.04 -17.57
N ASP A 58 4.74 8.98 -18.77
CA ASP A 58 4.73 10.08 -19.74
C ASP A 58 3.75 11.21 -19.36
N LEU A 59 3.17 11.16 -18.16
CA LEU A 59 2.17 12.13 -17.72
C LEU A 59 2.82 13.49 -17.39
N PRO A 60 2.25 14.60 -17.88
CA PRO A 60 2.68 15.94 -17.49
C PRO A 60 2.72 16.11 -15.97
N ALA A 61 3.65 16.93 -15.48
CA ALA A 61 3.87 17.13 -14.05
C ALA A 61 2.65 17.71 -13.33
N ASP A 62 1.86 18.52 -14.04
CA ASP A 62 0.65 19.19 -13.60
C ASP A 62 -0.64 18.42 -13.92
N ALA A 63 -0.54 17.24 -14.55
CA ALA A 63 -1.70 16.44 -14.89
C ALA A 63 -2.45 15.95 -13.63
N PRO A 64 -3.79 16.13 -13.54
CA PRO A 64 -4.58 15.63 -12.40
C PRO A 64 -4.38 14.14 -12.13
N ALA A 65 -4.26 13.32 -13.18
CA ALA A 65 -3.99 11.89 -13.08
C ALA A 65 -2.67 11.59 -12.34
N ARG A 66 -1.62 12.39 -12.56
CA ARG A 66 -0.33 12.25 -11.86
C ARG A 66 -0.48 12.57 -10.37
N GLY A 67 -1.29 13.57 -10.03
CA GLY A 67 -1.66 13.89 -8.65
C GLY A 67 -2.37 12.74 -7.93
N ILE A 68 -3.33 12.09 -8.60
CA ILE A 68 -4.03 10.90 -8.04
C ILE A 68 -3.05 9.74 -7.82
N ALA A 69 -2.12 9.53 -8.75
CA ALA A 69 -1.11 8.48 -8.60
C ALA A 69 -0.17 8.73 -7.41
N LEU A 70 0.26 9.98 -7.21
CA LEU A 70 1.05 10.38 -6.03
C LEU A 70 0.28 10.20 -4.73
N LEU A 71 -1.00 10.60 -4.70
CA LEU A 71 -1.87 10.37 -3.54
C LEU A 71 -2.00 8.87 -3.20
N SER A 72 -2.15 8.01 -4.21
CA SER A 72 -2.15 6.57 -4.03
C SER A 72 -0.85 6.06 -3.40
N LEU A 73 0.31 6.54 -3.86
CA LEU A 73 1.62 6.21 -3.29
C LEU A 73 1.74 6.65 -1.83
N GLU A 74 1.33 7.87 -1.50
CA GLU A 74 1.40 8.40 -0.13
C GLU A 74 0.50 7.62 0.84
N LEU A 75 -0.73 7.33 0.44
CA LEU A 75 -1.66 6.51 1.21
C LEU A 75 -1.14 5.09 1.42
N PHE A 76 -0.53 4.50 0.39
CA PHE A 76 0.09 3.19 0.49
C PHE A 76 1.29 3.21 1.44
N GLY A 77 2.15 4.22 1.34
CA GLY A 77 3.29 4.43 2.25
C GLY A 77 2.85 4.56 3.70
N ALA A 78 1.84 5.40 3.96
CA ALA A 78 1.26 5.56 5.30
C ALA A 78 0.70 4.23 5.85
N ALA A 79 0.02 3.45 4.99
CA ALA A 79 -0.49 2.14 5.36
C ALA A 79 0.65 1.19 5.76
N VAL A 80 1.70 1.06 4.93
CA VAL A 80 2.86 0.20 5.22
C VAL A 80 3.50 0.59 6.55
N VAL A 81 3.74 1.89 6.79
CA VAL A 81 4.31 2.38 8.05
C VAL A 81 3.41 2.03 9.25
N ALA A 82 2.10 2.26 9.14
CA ALA A 82 1.16 1.94 10.21
C ALA A 82 1.15 0.44 10.56
N GLY A 83 1.19 -0.43 9.54
CA GLY A 83 1.27 -1.88 9.72
C GLY A 83 2.55 -2.31 10.44
N LEU A 84 3.70 -1.74 10.05
CA LEU A 84 4.99 -2.02 10.68
C LEU A 84 5.07 -1.54 12.13
N VAL A 85 4.66 -0.30 12.39
CA VAL A 85 4.68 0.26 13.75
C VAL A 85 3.76 -0.55 14.66
N SER A 86 2.58 -0.92 14.16
CA SER A 86 1.65 -1.79 14.89
C SER A 86 2.31 -3.11 15.32
N ALA A 87 3.03 -3.76 14.40
CA ALA A 87 3.71 -5.01 14.67
C ALA A 87 4.79 -4.88 15.76
N LEU A 88 5.54 -3.77 15.74
CA LEU A 88 6.63 -3.49 16.68
C LEU A 88 6.11 -3.20 18.10
N ILE A 89 5.01 -2.48 18.24
CA ILE A 89 4.54 -1.99 19.54
C ILE A 89 3.40 -2.83 20.14
N GLY A 90 2.73 -3.68 19.36
CA GLY A 90 1.47 -4.28 19.78
C GLY A 90 1.55 -5.39 20.82
N LYS A 91 2.74 -5.72 21.33
CA LYS A 91 2.88 -6.44 22.62
C LYS A 91 2.79 -5.50 23.82
N ARG A 92 3.33 -4.28 23.70
CA ARG A 92 3.41 -3.28 24.79
C ARG A 92 2.20 -2.35 24.82
N ARG A 93 1.59 -2.06 23.67
CA ARG A 93 0.48 -1.12 23.51
C ARG A 93 -0.61 -1.67 22.57
N PRO A 94 -1.43 -2.63 23.01
CA PRO A 94 -2.38 -3.33 22.14
C PRO A 94 -3.47 -2.43 21.54
N GLN A 95 -3.98 -1.46 22.30
CA GLN A 95 -5.00 -0.52 21.81
C GLN A 95 -4.47 0.39 20.70
N LEU A 96 -3.26 0.94 20.89
CA LEU A 96 -2.61 1.75 19.86
C LEU A 96 -2.28 0.91 18.63
N ALA A 97 -1.83 -0.34 18.80
CA ALA A 97 -1.62 -1.25 17.69
C ALA A 97 -2.92 -1.51 16.91
N ASN A 98 -4.05 -1.73 17.57
CA ASN A 98 -5.34 -1.90 16.91
C ASN A 98 -5.74 -0.66 16.10
N LEU A 99 -5.51 0.56 16.63
CA LEU A 99 -5.73 1.80 15.89
C LEU A 99 -4.84 1.89 14.64
N LEU A 100 -3.55 1.56 14.78
CA LEU A 100 -2.62 1.54 13.66
C LEU A 100 -2.96 0.45 12.62
N LEU A 101 -3.48 -0.70 13.06
CA LEU A 101 -4.05 -1.72 12.18
C LEU A 101 -5.22 -1.14 11.36
N ALA A 102 -6.12 -0.38 12.00
CA ALA A 102 -7.23 0.25 11.30
C ALA A 102 -6.73 1.28 10.27
N VAL A 103 -5.75 2.10 10.63
CA VAL A 103 -5.09 3.04 9.70
C VAL A 103 -4.42 2.30 8.54
N HIS A 104 -3.74 1.19 8.81
CA HIS A 104 -3.13 0.35 7.78
C HIS A 104 -4.19 -0.16 6.78
N VAL A 105 -5.30 -0.70 7.27
CA VAL A 105 -6.37 -1.23 6.41
C VAL A 105 -7.05 -0.11 5.60
N VAL A 106 -7.48 0.96 6.26
CA VAL A 106 -8.19 2.07 5.59
C VAL A 106 -7.26 2.78 4.60
N GLY A 107 -6.00 3.01 4.96
CA GLY A 107 -5.00 3.61 4.08
C GLY A 107 -4.71 2.74 2.85
N ALA A 108 -4.58 1.43 3.03
CA ALA A 108 -4.36 0.51 1.91
C ALA A 108 -5.57 0.46 0.95
N LEU A 109 -6.80 0.48 1.48
CA LEU A 109 -8.01 0.55 0.67
C LEU A 109 -8.11 1.88 -0.09
N ALA A 110 -7.85 3.00 0.59
CA ALA A 110 -7.85 4.32 -0.04
C ALA A 110 -6.79 4.42 -1.15
N ALA A 111 -5.59 3.87 -0.91
CA ALA A 111 -4.53 3.79 -1.92
C ALA A 111 -4.96 2.99 -3.15
N LEU A 112 -5.60 1.83 -2.94
CA LEU A 112 -6.13 1.00 -4.02
C LEU A 112 -7.21 1.75 -4.82
N PHE A 113 -8.17 2.39 -4.16
CA PHE A 113 -9.20 3.16 -4.86
C PHE A 113 -8.61 4.33 -5.64
N ALA A 114 -7.64 5.05 -5.08
CA ALA A 114 -6.92 6.11 -5.80
C ALA A 114 -6.22 5.55 -7.06
N ALA A 115 -5.57 4.40 -6.97
CA ALA A 115 -4.93 3.78 -8.13
C ALA A 115 -5.92 3.26 -9.17
N LEU A 116 -7.08 2.74 -8.76
CA LEU A 116 -8.15 2.36 -9.69
C LEU A 116 -8.74 3.58 -10.40
N SER A 117 -8.92 4.70 -9.69
CA SER A 117 -9.34 5.96 -10.30
C SER A 117 -8.32 6.47 -11.31
N PHE A 118 -7.03 6.44 -10.94
CA PHE A 118 -5.92 6.73 -11.86
C PHE A 118 -5.95 5.83 -13.10
N ALA A 119 -6.09 4.52 -12.91
CA ALA A 119 -6.17 3.57 -14.01
C ALA A 119 -7.33 3.87 -14.96
N ARG A 120 -8.48 4.24 -14.41
CA ARG A 120 -9.67 4.62 -15.18
C ARG A 120 -9.42 5.86 -16.02
N ASP A 121 -8.92 6.94 -15.41
CA ASP A 121 -8.69 8.23 -16.08
C ASP A 121 -7.72 8.09 -17.26
N VAL A 122 -6.71 7.24 -17.13
CA VAL A 122 -5.69 7.05 -18.17
C VAL A 122 -6.09 6.00 -19.22
N SER A 123 -7.15 5.22 -18.97
CA SER A 123 -7.71 4.24 -19.93
C SER A 123 -8.90 4.76 -20.76
N GLY A 124 -9.52 5.87 -20.32
CA GLY A 124 -10.66 6.51 -20.99
C GLY A 124 -10.30 7.70 -21.88
N ALA A 125 -9.00 8.02 -21.99
CA ALA A 125 -8.42 8.96 -22.96
C ALA A 125 -7.80 8.19 -24.12
#